data_AF-A0A9R1JNN9-F1
#
_entry.id   AF-A0A9R1JNN9-F1
#
_cell.length_a   1.000
_cell.length_b   1.000
_cell.length_c   1.000
_cell.angle_alpha   90.00
_cell.angle_beta   90.00
_cell.angle_gamma   90.00
#
_symmetry.space_group_name_H-M   'P 1'
#
loop_
_entity.id
_entity.type
_entity.pdbx_description
1 polymer ?
#
loop_
_entity_poly.entity_id
_entity_poly.type
_entity_poly.pdbx_seq_one_letter_code
_entity_poly.pdbx_strand_id
1 'polypeptide(L)'
;MGISVAVPSLLLLLLLSVALLLPPAAARFSFTYNFTAASDSAPSGISFQGDAFFNKFIRLTRDERVGPLTSSAGRAFFSRPIPLLDPVSRRPASFASAFSFSISAPEPSAASGDGLAFFLSPFPSVIPNRSAGGLLGLFNSSARNGGRSLVAVEFDTYRNDWDPSDDHVGIDLGGIASVATADWPTSMKDGRTAHARVAYDAEA
;
A
#
# COMPACT_ATOMS: atom_id res chain seq x y z
N MET A 1 -32.09 -45.79 24.57
CA MET A 1 -31.54 -46.57 23.44
C MET A 1 -30.48 -45.70 22.79
N GLY A 2 -29.20 -45.97 23.05
CA GLY A 2 -28.08 -45.14 22.56
C GLY A 2 -27.35 -45.87 21.43
N ILE A 3 -27.18 -45.21 20.28
CA ILE A 3 -26.46 -45.77 19.14
C ILE A 3 -25.00 -45.32 19.26
N SER A 4 -24.09 -46.28 19.42
CA SER A 4 -22.64 -46.03 19.35
C SER A 4 -22.15 -46.45 17.97
N VAL A 5 -21.51 -45.52 17.25
CA VAL A 5 -20.88 -45.79 15.96
C VAL A 5 -19.38 -45.79 16.16
N ALA A 6 -18.74 -46.95 16.02
CA ALA A 6 -17.29 -47.07 16.07
C ALA A 6 -16.71 -46.76 14.67
N VAL A 7 -15.82 -45.77 14.59
CA VAL A 7 -15.06 -45.50 13.37
C VAL A 7 -13.88 -46.49 13.33
N PRO A 8 -13.74 -47.33 12.30
CA PRO A 8 -12.63 -48.26 12.20
C PRO A 8 -11.28 -47.53 12.12
N SER A 9 -10.24 -48.03 12.80
CA SER A 9 -8.91 -47.40 12.84
C SER A 9 -8.30 -47.14 11.44
N LEU A 10 -8.60 -47.99 10.46
CA LEU A 10 -8.14 -47.81 9.08
C LEU A 10 -8.81 -46.61 8.39
N LEU A 11 -10.10 -46.38 8.66
CA LEU A 11 -10.82 -45.22 8.13
C LEU A 11 -10.30 -43.91 8.77
N LEU A 12 -9.96 -43.95 10.07
CA LEU A 12 -9.34 -42.81 10.75
C LEU A 12 -7.96 -42.48 10.19
N LEU A 13 -7.12 -43.50 9.93
CA LEU A 13 -5.79 -43.33 9.33
C LEU A 13 -5.90 -42.79 7.89
N LEU A 14 -6.87 -43.25 7.11
CA LEU A 14 -7.15 -42.73 5.76
C LEU A 14 -7.62 -41.27 5.80
N LEU A 15 -8.48 -40.91 6.75
CA LEU A 15 -8.93 -39.53 6.92
C LEU A 15 -7.78 -38.60 7.36
N LEU A 16 -6.87 -39.07 8.22
CA LEU A 16 -5.67 -38.32 8.61
C LEU A 16 -4.70 -38.15 7.44
N SER A 17 -4.47 -39.19 6.63
CA SER A 17 -3.57 -39.10 5.48
C SER A 17 -4.14 -38.18 4.39
N VAL A 18 -5.44 -38.22 4.13
CA VAL A 18 -6.13 -37.25 3.24
C VAL A 18 -6.07 -35.83 3.81
N ALA A 19 -6.23 -35.65 5.11
CA ALA A 19 -6.10 -34.33 5.75
C ALA A 19 -4.66 -33.77 5.67
N LEU A 20 -3.64 -34.63 5.72
CA LEU A 20 -2.23 -34.26 5.52
C LEU A 20 -1.88 -33.96 4.05
N LEU A 21 -2.70 -34.44 3.10
CA LEU A 21 -2.56 -34.14 1.67
C LEU A 21 -3.26 -32.82 1.27
N LEU A 22 -4.18 -32.31 2.10
CA LEU A 22 -4.79 -31.01 1.88
C LEU A 22 -3.77 -29.92 2.24
N PRO A 23 -3.46 -28.98 1.32
CA PRO A 23 -2.62 -27.84 1.68
C PRO A 23 -3.28 -27.06 2.82
N PRO A 24 -2.53 -26.59 3.83
CA PRO A 24 -3.09 -25.76 4.88
C PRO A 24 -3.77 -24.55 4.25
N ALA A 25 -4.97 -24.22 4.72
CA ALA A 25 -5.64 -23.01 4.29
C ALA A 25 -4.70 -21.82 4.52
N ALA A 26 -4.47 -21.00 3.49
CA ALA A 26 -3.64 -19.82 3.60
C ALA A 26 -4.12 -18.96 4.79
N ALA A 27 -3.19 -18.62 5.69
CA ALA A 27 -3.51 -17.81 6.85
C ALA A 27 -4.07 -16.46 6.38
N ARG A 28 -5.35 -16.20 6.68
CA ARG A 28 -5.99 -14.91 6.38
C ARG A 28 -5.46 -13.88 7.36
N PHE A 29 -4.80 -12.86 6.84
CA PHE A 29 -4.33 -11.71 7.60
C PHE A 29 -5.16 -10.48 7.23
N SER A 30 -5.66 -9.76 8.22
CA SER A 30 -6.39 -8.52 8.02
C SER A 30 -6.16 -7.58 9.20
N PHE A 31 -6.19 -6.29 8.93
CA PHE A 31 -6.14 -5.25 9.93
C PHE A 31 -7.05 -4.10 9.49
N THR A 32 -7.53 -3.33 10.46
CA THR A 32 -8.37 -2.16 10.21
C THR A 32 -7.96 -1.09 11.21
N TYR A 33 -7.75 0.12 10.70
CA TYR A 33 -7.44 1.28 11.49
C TYR A 33 -8.57 2.28 11.34
N ASN A 34 -9.06 2.77 12.48
CA ASN A 34 -10.08 3.82 12.50
C ASN A 34 -9.45 5.12 12.99
N PHE A 35 -9.39 6.12 12.11
CA PHE A 35 -8.87 7.46 12.38
C PHE A 35 -9.98 8.48 12.75
N THR A 36 -11.24 8.04 12.91
CA THR A 36 -12.35 8.94 13.29
C THR A 36 -12.39 9.24 14.78
N ALA A 37 -11.76 8.39 15.61
CA ALA A 37 -11.60 8.67 17.04
C ALA A 37 -10.37 9.58 17.23
N ALA A 38 -10.51 10.64 18.02
CA ALA A 38 -9.40 11.49 18.39
C ALA A 38 -8.42 10.69 19.27
N SER A 39 -7.35 10.19 18.65
CA SER A 39 -6.18 9.63 19.31
C SER A 39 -4.99 10.53 19.03
N ASP A 40 -4.20 10.83 20.05
CA ASP A 40 -2.92 11.51 19.90
C ASP A 40 -1.78 10.53 19.56
N SER A 41 -2.03 9.22 19.69
CA SER A 41 -1.06 8.16 19.42
C SER A 41 -1.38 7.41 18.14
N ALA A 42 -0.33 7.11 17.35
CA ALA A 42 -0.46 6.30 16.15
C ALA A 42 -0.95 4.87 16.49
N PRO A 43 -1.75 4.24 15.60
CA PRO A 43 -2.14 2.86 15.79
C PRO A 43 -0.94 1.91 15.89
N SER A 44 -1.10 0.84 16.65
CA SER A 44 -0.06 -0.18 16.78
C SER A 44 0.24 -0.85 15.44
N GLY A 45 1.51 -1.20 15.23
CA GLY A 45 1.95 -1.86 14.01
C GLY A 45 2.17 -0.93 12.81
N ILE A 46 2.10 0.40 12.99
CA ILE A 46 2.49 1.37 11.96
C ILE A 46 3.86 1.96 12.31
N SER A 47 4.74 2.02 11.32
CA SER A 47 6.03 2.71 11.39
C SER A 47 6.10 3.83 10.38
N PHE A 48 6.87 4.86 10.70
CA PHE A 48 7.04 6.06 9.90
C PHE A 48 8.49 6.22 9.46
N GLN A 49 8.69 6.81 8.29
CA GLN A 49 9.99 7.17 7.74
C GLN A 49 9.92 8.54 7.06
N GLY A 50 11.07 9.21 6.95
CA GLY A 50 11.16 10.54 6.36
C GLY A 50 10.39 11.55 7.18
N ASP A 51 9.64 12.41 6.51
CA ASP A 51 8.84 13.46 7.13
C ASP A 51 7.47 12.99 7.64
N ALA A 52 7.12 11.70 7.47
CA ALA A 52 5.81 11.21 7.87
C ALA A 52 5.65 11.16 9.39
N PHE A 53 4.47 11.52 9.88
CA PHE A 53 4.15 11.55 11.30
C PHE A 53 2.66 11.25 11.54
N PHE A 54 2.28 11.14 12.81
CA PHE A 54 0.89 10.96 13.21
C PHE A 54 0.38 12.20 13.95
N ASN A 55 -0.77 12.71 13.52
CA ASN A 55 -1.51 13.75 14.22
C ASN A 55 -2.99 13.61 13.88
N LYS A 56 -3.70 12.79 14.67
CA LYS A 56 -5.08 12.29 14.47
C LYS A 56 -5.24 11.40 13.22
N PHE A 57 -4.55 11.75 12.15
CA PHE A 57 -4.41 11.02 10.90
C PHE A 57 -2.93 10.76 10.62
N ILE A 58 -2.66 9.81 9.73
CA ILE A 58 -1.33 9.65 9.11
C ILE A 58 -1.08 10.86 8.23
N ARG A 59 0.04 11.55 8.47
CA ARG A 59 0.55 12.65 7.65
C ARG A 59 1.80 12.16 6.94
N LEU A 60 1.81 12.22 5.61
CA LEU A 60 2.92 11.69 4.80
C LEU A 60 3.98 12.73 4.47
N THR A 61 3.60 14.01 4.46
CA THR A 61 4.48 15.14 4.21
C THR A 61 4.52 16.05 5.44
N ARG A 62 5.48 16.99 5.46
CA ARG A 62 5.55 18.04 6.48
C ARG A 62 4.23 18.85 6.56
N ASP A 63 4.01 19.44 7.73
CA ASP A 63 2.98 20.45 7.97
C ASP A 63 3.62 21.84 7.83
N GLU A 64 2.94 22.78 7.18
CA GLU A 64 3.39 24.17 7.01
C GLU A 64 3.72 24.87 8.33
N ARG A 65 3.06 24.45 9.41
CA ARG A 65 3.32 24.95 10.76
C ARG A 65 4.71 24.58 11.28
N VAL A 66 5.34 23.56 10.69
CA VAL A 66 6.61 22.99 11.14
C VAL A 66 7.76 23.41 10.20
N GLY A 67 7.50 23.65 8.92
CA GLY A 67 8.51 24.14 7.98
C GLY A 67 8.04 24.13 6.52
N PRO A 68 8.94 24.42 5.56
CA PRO A 68 8.61 24.45 4.13
C PRO A 68 8.12 23.08 3.62
N LEU A 69 7.05 23.08 2.82
CA LEU A 69 6.50 21.88 2.19
C LEU A 69 7.37 21.34 1.05
N THR A 70 8.26 22.17 0.51
CA THR A 70 9.12 21.85 -0.64
C THR A 70 10.02 20.65 -0.36
N SER A 71 10.10 19.70 -1.29
CA SER A 71 10.97 18.52 -1.18
C SER A 71 10.71 17.69 0.09
N SER A 72 9.44 17.55 0.48
CA SER A 72 9.04 16.66 1.58
C SER A 72 8.79 15.24 1.06
N ALA A 73 9.26 14.24 1.81
CA ALA A 73 8.98 12.84 1.51
C ALA A 73 8.84 12.05 2.80
N GLY A 74 7.76 11.29 2.92
CA GLY A 74 7.54 10.44 4.07
C GLY A 74 6.70 9.23 3.72
N ARG A 75 6.84 8.19 4.55
CA ARG A 75 6.15 6.91 4.38
C ARG A 75 5.58 6.44 5.70
N ALA A 76 4.39 5.89 5.65
CA ALA A 76 3.81 5.09 6.73
C ALA A 76 3.57 3.67 6.22
N PHE A 77 3.96 2.66 6.98
CA PHE A 77 3.86 1.26 6.57
C PHE A 77 3.60 0.33 7.75
N PHE A 78 3.00 -0.82 7.47
CA PHE A 78 2.82 -1.87 8.46
C PHE A 78 4.17 -2.47 8.85
N SER A 79 4.49 -2.46 10.15
CA SER A 79 5.83 -2.70 10.68
C SER A 79 6.22 -4.17 10.76
N ARG A 80 5.37 -5.08 10.28
CA ARG A 80 5.62 -6.52 10.18
C ARG A 80 5.54 -6.97 8.74
N PRO A 81 6.36 -7.96 8.33
CA PRO A 81 6.29 -8.52 6.99
C PRO A 81 4.95 -9.19 6.75
N ILE A 82 4.39 -8.99 5.56
CA ILE A 82 3.18 -9.67 5.08
C ILE A 82 3.63 -10.66 3.99
N PRO A 83 3.45 -11.98 4.18
CA PRO A 83 3.75 -12.96 3.14
C PRO A 83 2.81 -12.78 1.94
N LEU A 84 3.35 -12.47 0.77
CA LEU A 84 2.60 -12.36 -0.48
C LEU A 84 2.71 -13.61 -1.37
N LEU A 85 3.52 -14.58 -0.95
CA LEU A 85 3.75 -15.82 -1.65
C LEU A 85 3.78 -16.96 -0.65
N ASP A 86 3.09 -18.05 -0.95
CA ASP A 86 3.19 -19.28 -0.16
C ASP A 86 4.61 -19.87 -0.32
N PRO A 87 5.34 -20.16 0.77
CA PRO A 87 6.72 -20.59 0.69
C PRO A 87 6.90 -21.99 0.08
N VAL A 88 5.85 -22.82 0.06
CA VAL A 88 5.91 -24.20 -0.43
C VAL A 88 5.39 -24.30 -1.86
N SER A 89 4.14 -23.92 -2.07
CA SER A 89 3.44 -23.99 -3.36
C SER A 89 3.79 -22.85 -4.32
N ARG A 90 4.47 -21.80 -3.83
CA ARG A 90 4.79 -20.59 -4.60
C ARG A 90 3.57 -19.86 -5.17
N ARG A 91 2.37 -20.14 -4.64
CA ARG A 91 1.15 -19.45 -5.05
C ARG A 91 1.12 -18.04 -4.48
N PRO A 92 0.76 -17.02 -5.28
CA PRO A 92 0.59 -15.66 -4.77
C PRO A 92 -0.66 -15.55 -3.90
N ALA A 93 -0.64 -14.61 -2.96
CA ALA A 93 -1.80 -14.28 -2.14
C ALA A 93 -2.66 -13.22 -2.86
N SER A 94 -3.98 -13.43 -2.89
CA SER A 94 -4.93 -12.35 -3.18
C SER A 94 -4.96 -11.36 -2.01
N PHE A 95 -5.09 -10.07 -2.31
CA PHE A 95 -5.21 -9.04 -1.28
C PHE A 95 -6.20 -7.94 -1.68
N ALA A 96 -6.73 -7.26 -0.68
CA ALA A 96 -7.48 -6.03 -0.87
C ALA A 96 -7.12 -5.05 0.24
N SER A 97 -6.95 -3.78 -0.12
CA SER A 97 -6.78 -2.66 0.77
C SER A 97 -7.77 -1.58 0.38
N ALA A 98 -8.38 -0.94 1.38
CA ALA A 98 -9.25 0.20 1.19
C ALA A 98 -8.85 1.30 2.18
N PHE A 99 -8.74 2.52 1.68
CA PHE A 99 -8.35 3.67 2.48
C PHE A 99 -9.01 4.94 1.94
N SER A 100 -9.05 5.96 2.80
CA SER A 100 -9.49 7.30 2.43
C SER A 100 -8.34 8.27 2.65
N PHE A 101 -8.21 9.24 1.76
CA PHE A 101 -7.14 10.23 1.82
C PHE A 101 -7.64 11.59 1.33
N SER A 102 -6.88 12.63 1.62
CA SER A 102 -7.11 13.99 1.13
C SER A 102 -5.77 14.62 0.81
N ILE A 103 -5.65 15.25 -0.35
CA ILE A 103 -4.50 16.05 -0.73
C ILE A 103 -4.97 17.51 -0.77
N SER A 104 -4.25 18.39 -0.08
CA SER A 104 -4.57 19.82 -0.05
C SER A 104 -3.33 20.60 -0.43
N ALA A 105 -3.42 21.36 -1.51
CA ALA A 105 -2.41 22.36 -1.83
C ALA A 105 -2.81 23.70 -1.19
N PRO A 106 -1.88 24.44 -0.56
CA PRO A 106 -2.14 25.79 -0.04
C PRO A 106 -2.53 26.76 -1.17
N GLU A 107 -1.87 26.60 -2.32
CA GLU A 107 -2.16 27.32 -3.56
C GLU A 107 -2.40 26.30 -4.68
N PRO A 108 -3.65 25.83 -4.87
CA PRO A 108 -3.98 24.81 -5.87
C PRO A 108 -3.65 25.20 -7.32
N SER A 109 -3.61 26.50 -7.62
CA SER A 109 -3.26 27.04 -8.93
C SER A 109 -1.75 27.21 -9.16
N ALA A 110 -0.93 27.09 -8.11
CA ALA A 110 0.52 27.05 -8.25
C ALA A 110 0.97 25.64 -8.68
N ALA A 111 2.21 25.53 -9.18
CA ALA A 111 2.88 24.25 -9.46
C ALA A 111 3.09 23.47 -8.15
N SER A 112 2.01 22.86 -7.66
CA SER A 112 1.91 22.13 -6.39
C SER A 112 1.75 20.64 -6.70
N GLY A 113 2.53 19.82 -6.01
CA GLY A 113 2.64 18.38 -6.22
C GLY A 113 3.25 17.67 -4.98
N ASP A 114 3.58 16.39 -5.06
CA ASP A 114 3.59 15.56 -6.28
C ASP A 114 2.58 14.41 -6.23
N GLY A 115 2.25 13.87 -5.05
CA GLY A 115 1.17 12.87 -4.96
C GLY A 115 1.25 11.97 -3.73
N LEU A 116 0.57 10.83 -3.84
CA LEU A 116 0.48 9.75 -2.84
C LEU A 116 0.61 8.40 -3.56
N ALA A 117 1.12 7.37 -2.89
CA ALA A 117 1.02 6.00 -3.39
C ALA A 117 0.71 4.97 -2.30
N PHE A 118 -0.10 3.97 -2.65
CA PHE A 118 -0.13 2.67 -1.96
C PHE A 118 0.98 1.81 -2.55
N PHE A 119 1.78 1.13 -1.73
CA PHE A 119 2.90 0.34 -2.24
C PHE A 119 3.12 -0.97 -1.48
N LEU A 120 3.72 -1.93 -2.19
CA LEU A 120 4.27 -3.17 -1.65
C LEU A 120 5.77 -3.18 -1.92
N SER A 121 6.57 -3.34 -0.86
CA SER A 121 8.03 -3.41 -0.95
C SER A 121 8.59 -4.61 -0.19
N PRO A 122 9.82 -5.05 -0.51
CA PRO A 122 10.62 -5.91 0.35
C PRO A 122 10.65 -5.38 1.78
N PHE A 123 10.70 -6.31 2.74
CA PHE A 123 10.83 -6.03 4.15
C PHE A 123 12.29 -6.30 4.59
N PRO A 124 12.94 -5.40 5.35
CA PRO A 124 12.44 -4.11 5.80
C PRO A 124 12.39 -3.08 4.67
N SER A 125 11.38 -2.21 4.71
CA SER A 125 11.25 -1.13 3.73
C SER A 125 12.18 0.02 4.08
N VAL A 126 12.90 0.56 3.09
CA VAL A 126 13.80 1.72 3.26
C VAL A 126 13.47 2.83 2.25
N ILE A 127 13.33 4.05 2.75
CA ILE A 127 13.07 5.23 1.91
C ILE A 127 14.35 5.53 1.10
N PRO A 128 14.28 5.63 -0.25
CA PRO A 128 15.47 5.94 -1.03
C PRO A 128 15.96 7.36 -0.75
N ASN A 129 17.27 7.57 -0.84
CA ASN A 129 17.82 8.91 -0.82
C ASN A 129 17.36 9.69 -2.07
N ARG A 130 17.09 10.99 -1.93
CA ARG A 130 16.63 11.88 -3.01
C ARG A 130 15.39 11.34 -3.74
N SER A 131 14.41 10.89 -2.96
CA SER A 131 13.13 10.33 -3.45
C SER A 131 11.94 11.28 -3.30
N ALA A 132 12.17 12.52 -2.89
CA ALA A 132 11.11 13.53 -2.82
C ALA A 132 10.66 13.98 -4.22
N GLY A 133 9.56 14.72 -4.28
CA GLY A 133 8.98 15.17 -5.54
C GLY A 133 8.22 14.05 -6.23
N GLY A 134 8.15 14.11 -7.56
CA GLY A 134 7.54 13.10 -8.43
C GLY A 134 8.11 11.68 -8.31
N LEU A 135 9.08 11.42 -7.43
CA LEU A 135 9.55 10.07 -7.10
C LEU A 135 8.78 9.44 -5.91
N LEU A 136 7.82 10.17 -5.34
CA LEU A 136 6.81 9.76 -4.36
C LEU A 136 7.36 9.10 -3.08
N GLY A 137 8.64 9.33 -2.74
CA GLY A 137 9.32 8.63 -1.65
C GLY A 137 9.58 7.14 -1.91
N LEU A 138 9.31 6.66 -3.13
CA LEU A 138 9.38 5.24 -3.50
C LEU A 138 10.57 4.92 -4.40
N PHE A 139 10.93 5.86 -5.27
CA PHE A 139 11.96 5.67 -6.30
C PHE A 139 13.14 6.62 -6.10
N ASN A 140 14.21 6.37 -6.84
CA ASN A 140 15.31 7.32 -7.02
C ASN A 140 15.40 7.66 -8.51
N SER A 141 16.18 8.68 -8.87
CA SER A 141 16.28 9.15 -10.26
C SER A 141 16.75 8.09 -11.27
N SER A 142 17.40 7.01 -10.81
CA SER A 142 17.82 5.90 -11.66
C SER A 142 16.72 4.88 -11.96
N ALA A 143 15.60 4.91 -11.24
CA ALA A 143 14.54 3.92 -11.33
C ALA A 143 13.31 4.44 -12.10
N ARG A 144 13.53 5.07 -13.27
CA ARG A 144 12.42 5.59 -14.10
C ARG A 144 11.57 4.47 -14.69
N ASN A 145 12.21 3.58 -15.44
CA ASN A 145 11.54 2.51 -16.20
C ASN A 145 11.79 1.13 -15.58
N GLY A 146 11.88 1.07 -14.26
CA GLY A 146 12.22 -0.16 -13.52
C GLY A 146 13.52 -0.05 -12.73
N GLY A 147 13.88 -1.14 -12.06
CA GLY A 147 15.13 -1.25 -11.28
C GLY A 147 14.94 -1.32 -9.77
N ARG A 148 13.70 -1.25 -9.27
CA ARG A 148 13.36 -1.54 -7.88
C ARG A 148 12.38 -2.70 -7.81
N SER A 149 12.52 -3.52 -6.77
CA SER A 149 11.52 -4.54 -6.45
C SER A 149 10.45 -3.88 -5.60
N LEU A 150 9.43 -3.31 -6.25
CA LEU A 150 8.28 -2.66 -5.61
C LEU A 150 7.14 -2.56 -6.63
N VAL A 151 5.92 -2.66 -6.14
CA VAL A 151 4.71 -2.31 -6.90
C VAL A 151 4.03 -1.15 -6.17
N ALA A 152 3.54 -0.17 -6.92
CA ALA A 152 2.74 0.91 -6.38
C ALA A 152 1.47 1.18 -7.20
N VAL A 153 0.47 1.74 -6.52
CA VAL A 153 -0.66 2.43 -7.13
C VAL A 153 -0.54 3.89 -6.72
N GLU A 154 -0.19 4.74 -7.67
CA GLU A 154 0.02 6.18 -7.46
C GLU A 154 -1.26 6.98 -7.70
N PHE A 155 -1.35 8.10 -6.98
CA PHE A 155 -2.32 9.16 -7.10
C PHE A 155 -1.49 10.43 -7.33
N ASP A 156 -1.11 10.63 -8.58
CA ASP A 156 -0.20 11.67 -9.02
C ASP A 156 -0.98 12.97 -9.27
N THR A 157 -0.42 14.08 -8.79
CA THR A 157 -1.04 15.41 -8.83
C THR A 157 -0.16 16.45 -9.53
N TYR A 158 0.92 16.01 -10.18
CA TYR A 158 1.86 16.87 -10.86
C TYR A 158 2.49 16.20 -12.07
N ARG A 159 2.25 16.77 -13.26
CA ARG A 159 2.83 16.25 -14.50
C ARG A 159 4.34 16.46 -14.59
N ASN A 160 5.11 15.39 -14.41
CA ASN A 160 6.50 15.28 -14.86
C ASN A 160 6.57 14.84 -16.34
N ASP A 161 7.79 14.72 -16.88
CA ASP A 161 8.01 14.36 -18.29
C ASP A 161 7.71 12.88 -18.60
N TRP A 162 7.44 12.06 -17.58
CA TRP A 162 6.96 10.67 -17.73
C TRP A 162 5.44 10.53 -17.64
N ASP A 163 4.71 11.60 -17.29
CA ASP A 163 3.29 11.49 -16.95
C ASP A 163 2.34 11.82 -18.12
N PRO A 164 1.16 11.15 -18.16
CA PRO A 164 0.16 11.40 -19.19
C PRO A 164 -0.53 12.76 -19.02
N SER A 165 -0.75 13.21 -17.78
CA SER A 165 -1.59 14.36 -17.43
C SER A 165 -1.25 14.91 -16.03
N ASP A 166 -1.88 16.03 -15.67
CA ASP A 166 -1.62 16.76 -14.42
C ASP A 166 -2.13 16.06 -13.16
N ASP A 167 -3.26 15.35 -13.25
CA ASP A 167 -3.83 14.56 -12.16
C ASP A 167 -4.20 13.17 -12.73
N HIS A 168 -3.57 12.10 -12.25
CA HIS A 168 -3.86 10.75 -12.73
C HIS A 168 -3.63 9.67 -11.66
N VAL A 169 -4.20 8.50 -11.90
CA VAL A 169 -3.92 7.28 -11.14
C VAL A 169 -3.07 6.37 -12.00
N GLY A 170 -2.05 5.76 -11.39
CA GLY A 170 -1.06 4.95 -12.09
C GLY A 170 -0.78 3.61 -11.40
N ILE A 171 -0.28 2.64 -12.18
CA ILE A 171 0.27 1.37 -11.68
C ILE A 171 1.75 1.34 -12.00
N ASP A 172 2.57 1.29 -10.94
CA ASP A 172 4.02 1.34 -11.04
C ASP A 172 4.62 -0.04 -10.82
N LEU A 173 5.41 -0.52 -11.78
CA LEU A 173 6.13 -1.79 -11.68
C LEU A 173 7.63 -1.55 -11.62
N GLY A 174 8.13 -1.32 -10.40
CA GLY A 174 9.56 -1.18 -10.12
C GLY A 174 10.20 0.11 -10.62
N GLY A 175 9.45 1.01 -11.25
CA GLY A 175 9.85 2.37 -11.60
C GLY A 175 8.67 3.34 -11.56
N ILE A 176 8.97 4.64 -11.56
CA ILE A 176 7.97 5.72 -11.46
C ILE A 176 7.17 5.94 -12.75
N ALA A 177 7.68 5.50 -13.91
CA ALA A 177 6.87 5.55 -15.12
C ALA A 177 5.82 4.43 -15.08
N SER A 178 4.56 4.81 -14.83
CA SER A 178 3.41 3.93 -14.79
C SER A 178 3.28 3.02 -16.03
N VAL A 179 2.95 1.76 -15.82
CA VAL A 179 2.65 0.80 -16.91
C VAL A 179 1.20 0.88 -17.39
N ALA A 180 0.32 1.47 -16.58
CA ALA A 180 -1.07 1.72 -16.89
C ALA A 180 -1.54 2.94 -16.10
N THR A 181 -2.33 3.81 -16.75
CA THR A 181 -2.81 5.05 -16.15
C THR A 181 -4.28 5.29 -16.46
N ALA A 182 -4.92 6.11 -15.62
CA ALA A 182 -6.23 6.68 -15.88
C ALA A 182 -6.26 8.13 -15.38
N ASP A 183 -6.71 9.05 -16.23
CA ASP A 183 -6.84 10.47 -15.86
C ASP A 183 -7.84 10.64 -14.70
N TRP A 184 -7.47 11.47 -13.74
CA TRP A 184 -8.41 11.92 -12.71
C TRP A 184 -9.16 13.15 -13.24
N PRO A 185 -10.50 13.10 -13.36
CA PRO A 185 -11.26 14.09 -14.14
C PRO A 185 -11.39 15.48 -13.47
N THR A 186 -10.93 15.62 -12.22
CA THR A 186 -10.93 16.87 -11.46
C THR A 186 -9.54 17.11 -10.88
N SER A 187 -9.36 18.10 -10.01
CA SER A 187 -8.13 18.14 -9.20
C SER A 187 -8.24 17.18 -8.01
N MET A 188 -7.13 16.54 -7.62
CA MET A 188 -7.01 15.85 -6.34
C MET A 188 -6.54 16.76 -5.19
N LYS A 189 -6.07 17.98 -5.51
CA LYS A 189 -5.42 18.92 -4.57
C LYS A 189 -6.37 19.85 -3.83
N ASP A 190 -7.68 19.59 -3.90
CA ASP A 190 -8.74 20.47 -3.38
C ASP A 190 -9.17 20.17 -1.93
N GLY A 191 -8.47 19.26 -1.25
CA GLY A 191 -8.74 18.87 0.12
C GLY A 191 -9.96 17.98 0.30
N ARG A 192 -10.69 17.62 -0.77
CA ARG A 192 -11.80 16.66 -0.67
C ARG A 192 -11.26 15.28 -0.31
N THR A 193 -12.09 14.52 0.41
CA THR A 193 -11.77 13.14 0.73
C THR A 193 -12.04 12.25 -0.49
N ALA A 194 -11.00 11.55 -0.93
CA ALA A 194 -11.08 10.49 -1.90
C ALA A 194 -11.12 9.12 -1.20
N HIS A 195 -11.81 8.16 -1.81
CA HIS A 195 -11.89 6.77 -1.36
C HIS A 195 -11.25 5.86 -2.40
N ALA A 196 -10.25 5.09 -1.99
CA ALA A 196 -9.52 4.18 -2.86
C ALA A 196 -9.67 2.73 -2.40
N ARG A 197 -9.74 1.81 -3.38
CA ARG A 197 -9.66 0.38 -3.17
C ARG A 197 -8.63 -0.21 -4.13
N VAL A 198 -7.57 -0.80 -3.58
CA VAL A 198 -6.56 -1.55 -4.33
C VAL A 198 -6.78 -3.02 -4.05
N ALA A 199 -6.94 -3.83 -5.10
CA ALA A 199 -7.11 -5.26 -4.96
C ALA A 199 -6.33 -6.01 -6.03
N TYR A 200 -5.86 -7.19 -5.65
CA TYR A 200 -5.21 -8.14 -6.52
C TYR A 200 -5.83 -9.50 -6.29
N ASP A 201 -6.23 -10.15 -7.37
CA ASP A 201 -6.73 -11.52 -7.36
C ASP A 201 -5.70 -12.45 -7.98
N ALA A 202 -5.17 -13.36 -7.17
CA ALA A 202 -4.19 -14.36 -7.56
C ALA A 202 -4.79 -15.48 -8.44
N GLU A 203 -6.12 -15.59 -8.50
CA GLU A 203 -6.84 -16.66 -9.21
C GLU A 203 -7.59 -16.17 -10.45
N ALA A 204 -7.49 -14.88 -10.79
CA ALA A 204 -8.15 -14.25 -11.93
C ALA A 204 -7.54 -14.62 -13.30
#